data_AF-A0A089I4C7-F1
#
_entry.id   AF-A0A089I4C7-F1
#
_cell.length_a   1.000
_cell.length_b   1.000
_cell.length_c   1.000
_cell.angle_alpha   90.00
_cell.angle_beta   90.00
_cell.angle_gamma   90.00
#
_symmetry.space_group_name_H-M   'P 1'
#
loop_
_entity.id
_entity.type
_entity.pdbx_description
1 polymer ?
#
loop_
_entity_poly.entity_id
_entity_poly.type
_entity_poly.pdbx_seq_one_letter_code
_entity_poly.pdbx_strand_id
1 'polypeptide(L)'
;MKLQWSLILGLFFALLTAVFAVMNVDTVPVNFGFDVVSIPLILVILGCALIGGVVVGSYGIFRQYKLQKQIKGLTAELNKLRDAGSSLDSLGTQYDSLSTEHTTQH
;
A
#
# COMPACT_ATOMS: atom_id res chain seq x y z
N MET A 1 -6.69 6.57 -13.93
CA MET A 1 -6.20 7.96 -14.08
C MET A 1 -5.13 8.38 -13.04
N LYS A 2 -5.21 7.99 -11.75
CA LYS A 2 -4.31 8.48 -10.66
C LYS A 2 -2.81 8.32 -10.91
N LEU A 3 -2.38 7.21 -11.53
CA LEU A 3 -0.95 6.95 -11.76
C LEU A 3 -0.37 7.87 -12.86
N GLN A 4 -1.14 8.17 -13.90
CA GLN A 4 -0.75 9.11 -14.96
C GLN A 4 -0.58 10.53 -14.39
N TRP A 5 -1.47 10.95 -13.49
CA TRP A 5 -1.34 12.22 -12.77
C TRP A 5 -0.13 12.24 -11.83
N SER A 6 0.16 11.13 -11.13
CA SER A 6 1.37 11.05 -10.31
C SER A 6 2.66 11.14 -11.16
N LEU A 7 2.65 10.57 -12.36
CA LEU A 7 3.78 10.62 -13.29
C LEU A 7 4.01 12.04 -13.82
N ILE A 8 2.93 12.74 -14.20
CA ILE A 8 3.03 14.14 -14.68
C ILE A 8 3.57 15.05 -13.58
N LEU A 9 3.09 14.87 -12.33
CA LEU A 9 3.52 15.66 -11.19
C LEU A 9 4.97 15.36 -10.79
N GLY A 10 5.37 14.07 -10.86
CA GLY A 10 6.74 13.65 -10.64
C GLY A 10 7.70 14.22 -11.69
N LEU A 11 7.31 14.22 -12.97
CA LEU A 11 8.11 14.81 -14.05
C LEU A 11 8.25 16.33 -13.88
N PHE A 12 7.17 17.02 -13.51
CA PHE A 12 7.19 18.44 -13.19
C PHE A 12 8.17 18.76 -12.04
N PHE A 13 8.12 17.98 -10.95
CA PHE A 13 9.06 18.12 -9.84
C PHE A 13 10.51 17.81 -10.24
N ALA A 14 10.73 16.81 -11.09
CA ALA A 14 12.06 16.47 -11.58
C ALA A 14 12.65 17.62 -12.41
N LEU A 15 11.86 18.23 -13.30
CA LEU A 15 12.26 19.41 -14.06
C LEU A 15 12.59 20.59 -13.13
N LEU A 16 11.72 20.87 -12.16
CA LEU A 16 11.93 21.93 -11.18
C LEU A 16 13.24 21.71 -10.39
N THR A 17 13.47 20.48 -9.96
CA THR A 17 14.68 20.09 -9.23
C THR A 17 15.93 20.22 -10.09
N ALA A 18 15.86 19.88 -11.38
CA ALA A 18 16.97 20.07 -12.32
C ALA A 18 17.32 21.56 -12.52
N VAL A 19 16.32 22.44 -12.61
CA VAL A 19 16.54 23.89 -12.66
C VAL A 19 17.21 24.39 -11.38
N PHE A 20 16.74 23.95 -10.21
CA PHE A 20 17.38 24.27 -8.93
C PHE A 20 18.83 23.79 -8.86
N ALA A 21 19.12 22.60 -9.40
CA ALA A 21 20.46 22.03 -9.41
C ALA A 21 21.45 22.88 -10.22
N VAL A 22 21.02 23.42 -11.37
CA VAL A 22 21.86 24.29 -12.19
C VAL A 22 22.04 25.66 -11.53
N MET A 23 20.97 26.23 -10.98
CA MET A 23 20.99 27.58 -10.37
C MET A 23 21.74 27.64 -9.04
N ASN A 24 21.75 26.55 -8.26
CA ASN A 24 22.28 26.51 -6.89
C ASN A 24 23.38 25.45 -6.75
N VAL A 25 24.28 25.39 -7.74
CA VAL A 25 25.51 24.59 -7.66
C VAL A 25 26.57 25.23 -6.74
N ASP A 26 26.28 26.41 -6.20
CA ASP A 26 27.12 27.10 -5.24
C ASP A 26 27.40 26.23 -4.02
N THR A 27 28.67 26.22 -3.65
CA THR A 27 29.18 25.38 -2.57
C THR A 27 28.96 26.07 -1.24
N VAL A 28 28.27 25.39 -0.32
CA VAL A 28 27.99 25.89 1.02
C VAL A 28 28.72 25.02 2.03
N PRO A 29 29.39 25.59 3.04
CA PRO A 29 30.01 24.81 4.11
C PRO A 29 28.91 24.19 4.98
N VAL A 30 28.89 22.85 5.06
CA VAL A 30 27.95 22.10 5.90
C VAL A 30 28.71 21.48 7.06
N ASN A 31 28.25 21.75 8.28
CA ASN A 31 28.80 21.14 9.49
C ASN A 31 28.03 19.85 9.81
N PHE A 32 28.71 18.71 9.72
CA PHE A 32 28.13 17.39 10.02
C PHE A 32 28.34 16.96 11.48
N GLY A 33 28.76 17.88 12.36
CA GLY A 33 29.07 17.64 13.77
C GLY A 33 30.49 17.14 14.02
N PHE A 34 31.09 16.43 13.05
CA PHE A 34 32.46 15.89 13.14
C PHE A 34 33.44 16.59 12.20
N ASP A 35 32.95 17.09 11.07
CA ASP A 35 33.76 17.79 10.07
C ASP A 35 32.89 18.80 9.30
N VAL A 36 33.54 19.81 8.72
CA VAL A 36 32.90 20.83 7.89
C VAL A 36 33.31 20.59 6.45
N VAL A 37 32.35 20.17 5.63
CA VAL A 37 32.59 19.86 4.22
C VAL A 37 31.84 20.86 3.35
N SER A 38 32.56 21.44 2.41
CA SER A 38 31.99 22.34 1.40
C SER A 38 31.43 21.52 0.25
N ILE A 39 30.10 21.44 0.18
CA ILE A 39 29.37 20.73 -0.89
C ILE A 39 28.29 21.63 -1.51
N PRO A 40 27.93 21.42 -2.79
CA PRO A 40 26.81 22.13 -3.41
C PRO A 40 25.50 21.98 -2.61
N LEU A 41 24.77 23.07 -2.43
CA LEU A 41 23.53 23.08 -1.62
C LEU A 41 22.49 22.08 -2.13
N ILE A 42 22.38 21.91 -3.46
CA ILE A 42 21.45 20.95 -4.06
C ILE A 42 21.72 19.50 -3.64
N LEU A 43 22.97 19.10 -3.45
CA LEU A 43 23.30 17.73 -3.02
C LEU A 43 22.77 17.45 -1.62
N VAL A 44 22.78 18.46 -0.75
CA VAL A 44 22.20 18.37 0.59
C VAL A 44 20.69 18.19 0.51
N ILE A 45 20.01 19.04 -0.27
CA ILE A 45 18.55 18.98 -0.45
C ILE A 45 18.13 17.64 -1.06
N LEU A 46 18.80 17.20 -2.12
CA LEU A 46 18.55 15.92 -2.77
C LEU A 46 18.79 14.75 -1.82
N GLY A 47 19.86 14.79 -1.02
CA GLY A 47 20.15 13.77 -0.01
C GLY A 47 19.04 13.67 1.04
N CYS A 48 18.63 14.81 1.61
CA CYS A 48 17.53 14.85 2.58
C CYS A 48 16.20 14.39 1.97
N ALA A 49 15.88 14.84 0.76
CA ALA A 49 14.67 14.46 0.05
C ALA A 49 14.66 12.95 -0.27
N LEU A 50 15.79 12.39 -0.69
CA LEU A 50 15.95 10.96 -0.95
C LEU A 50 15.75 10.15 0.33
N ILE A 51 16.36 10.55 1.45
CA ILE A 51 16.17 9.89 2.75
C ILE A 51 14.69 9.95 3.16
N GLY A 52 14.05 11.12 3.06
CA GLY A 52 12.62 11.27 3.33
C GLY A 52 11.76 10.36 2.44
N GLY A 53 12.09 10.27 1.16
CA GLY A 53 11.45 9.38 0.19
C GLY A 53 11.59 7.90 0.55
N VAL A 54 12.78 7.47 0.99
CA VAL A 54 13.03 6.10 1.46
C VAL A 54 12.20 5.79 2.71
N VAL A 55 12.14 6.72 3.67
CA VAL A 55 11.35 6.55 4.90
C VAL A 55 9.85 6.45 4.59
N VAL A 56 9.31 7.35 3.78
CA VAL A 56 7.89 7.34 3.39
C VAL A 56 7.56 6.12 2.52
N GLY A 57 8.43 5.79 1.56
CA GLY A 57 8.27 4.64 0.68
C GLY A 57 8.26 3.32 1.43
N SER A 58 9.22 3.13 2.34
CA SER A 58 9.28 1.92 3.19
C SER A 58 8.06 1.80 4.09
N TYR A 59 7.60 2.90 4.71
CA TYR A 59 6.37 2.89 5.50
C TYR A 59 5.14 2.55 4.65
N GLY A 60 5.06 3.07 3.43
CA GLY A 60 4.00 2.75 2.47
C GLY A 60 3.96 1.27 2.11
N ILE A 61 5.11 0.66 1.81
CA ILE A 61 5.24 -0.77 1.51
C ILE A 61 4.83 -1.61 2.71
N PHE A 62 5.32 -1.27 3.91
CA PHE A 62 4.97 -1.99 5.14
C PHE A 62 3.46 -1.94 5.43
N ARG A 63 2.85 -0.75 5.32
CA ARG A 63 1.41 -0.58 5.46
C ARG A 63 0.66 -1.43 4.44
N GLN A 64 1.06 -1.38 3.17
CA GLN A 64 0.40 -2.14 2.10
C GLN A 64 0.46 -3.65 2.38
N TYR A 65 1.60 -4.16 2.83
CA TYR A 65 1.74 -5.57 3.22
C TYR A 65 0.78 -5.95 4.36
N LYS A 66 0.70 -5.13 5.43
CA LYS A 66 -0.21 -5.38 6.55
C LYS A 66 -1.68 -5.36 6.10
N LEU A 67 -2.05 -4.46 5.19
CA LEU A 67 -3.39 -4.39 4.62
C LEU A 67 -3.71 -5.63 3.80
N GLN A 68 -2.79 -6.10 2.95
CA GLN A 68 -2.97 -7.33 2.19
C GLN A 68 -3.16 -8.56 3.09
N LYS A 69 -2.40 -8.65 4.20
CA LYS A 69 -2.56 -9.75 5.16
C LYS A 69 -3.96 -9.74 5.81
N GLN A 70 -4.45 -8.56 6.18
CA GLN A 70 -5.80 -8.40 6.72
C GLN A 70 -6.86 -8.79 5.69
N ILE A 71 -6.73 -8.34 4.44
CA ILE A 71 -7.65 -8.73 3.36
C ILE A 71 -7.70 -10.26 3.23
N LYS A 72 -6.55 -10.94 3.18
CA LYS A 72 -6.50 -12.41 3.09
C LYS A 72 -7.19 -13.09 4.29
N GLY A 73 -6.96 -12.58 5.50
CA GLY A 73 -7.59 -13.10 6.72
C GLY A 73 -9.12 -12.96 6.68
N LEU A 74 -9.61 -11.75 6.40
CA LEU A 74 -11.04 -11.47 6.29
C LEU A 74 -11.68 -12.28 5.15
N THR A 75 -11.03 -12.41 3.99
CA THR A 75 -11.54 -13.22 2.88
C THR A 75 -11.63 -14.70 3.26
N ALA A 76 -10.66 -15.24 4.00
CA ALA A 76 -10.71 -16.62 4.48
C ALA A 76 -11.85 -16.85 5.49
N GLU A 77 -12.08 -15.90 6.39
CA GLU A 77 -13.20 -15.95 7.35
C GLU A 77 -14.55 -15.91 6.63
N LEU A 78 -14.73 -14.98 5.67
CA LEU A 78 -15.95 -14.91 4.86
C LEU A 78 -16.21 -16.20 4.07
N ASN A 79 -15.18 -16.84 3.53
CA ASN A 79 -15.34 -18.12 2.86
C ASN A 79 -15.80 -19.22 3.82
N LYS A 80 -15.21 -19.32 5.02
CA LYS A 80 -15.64 -20.30 6.03
C LYS A 80 -17.09 -20.10 6.47
N LEU A 81 -17.50 -18.86 6.70
CA LEU A 81 -18.88 -18.51 7.05
C LEU A 81 -19.85 -18.87 5.92
N ARG A 82 -19.47 -18.60 4.66
CA ARG A 82 -20.27 -18.98 3.50
C ARG A 82 -20.41 -20.50 3.34
N ASP A 83 -19.33 -21.24 3.57
CA ASP A 83 -19.32 -22.70 3.48
C ASP A 83 -20.15 -23.34 4.62
N ALA A 84 -20.13 -22.75 5.82
CA ALA A 84 -21.00 -23.15 6.93
C ALA A 84 -22.48 -22.85 6.65
N GLY A 85 -22.78 -21.69 6.04
CA GLY A 85 -24.14 -21.34 5.63
C GLY A 85 -24.70 -22.27 4.55
N SER A 86 -23.90 -22.62 3.55
CA SER A 86 -24.33 -23.53 2.47
C SER A 86 -24.52 -24.97 2.95
N SER A 87 -23.72 -25.43 3.92
CA SER A 87 -23.92 -26.74 4.54
C SER A 87 -25.18 -26.78 5.41
N LEU A 88 -25.51 -25.70 6.14
CA LEU A 88 -26.77 -25.57 6.86
C LEU A 88 -27.99 -25.59 5.92
N ASP A 89 -27.94 -24.88 4.79
CA ASP A 89 -29.00 -24.90 3.76
C ASP A 89 -29.20 -26.30 3.16
N SER A 90 -28.11 -27.04 2.95
CA SER A 90 -28.17 -28.41 2.44
C SER A 90 -28.80 -29.37 3.45
N LEU A 91 -28.53 -29.21 4.76
CA LEU A 91 -29.21 -29.97 5.81
C LEU A 91 -30.69 -29.63 5.90
N GLY A 92 -31.05 -28.34 5.78
CA GLY A 92 -32.45 -27.91 5.75
C GLY A 92 -33.21 -28.53 4.58
N THR A 93 -32.62 -28.50 3.39
CA THR A 93 -33.19 -29.11 2.17
C THR A 93 -33.37 -30.63 2.31
N GLN A 94 -32.40 -31.30 2.93
CA GLN A 94 -32.49 -32.75 3.20
C GLN A 94 -33.58 -33.07 4.23
N TYR A 95 -33.72 -32.26 5.29
CA TYR A 95 -34.78 -32.44 6.30
C TYR A 95 -36.18 -32.21 5.71
N ASP A 96 -36.34 -31.22 4.84
CA ASP A 96 -37.60 -30.91 4.16
C ASP A 96 -37.99 -32.04 3.19
N SER A 97 -37.02 -32.64 2.49
CA SER A 97 -37.26 -33.82 1.65
C SER A 97 -37.68 -35.06 2.44
N LEU A 98 -37.09 -35.30 3.62
CA LEU A 98 -37.46 -36.42 4.50
C LEU A 98 -38.86 -36.24 5.13
N SER A 99 -39.24 -35.00 5.42
CA SER A 99 -40.55 -34.66 6.01
C SER A 99 -41.69 -34.75 4.98
N THR A 100 -41.39 -34.46 3.72
CA THR A 100 -42.34 -34.55 2.60
C THR A 100 -42.59 -36.02 2.19
N GLU A 101 -41.59 -36.89 2.27
CA GLU A 101 -41.74 -38.34 2.06
C GLU A 101 -42.64 -39.00 3.14
N HIS A 102 -42.57 -38.52 4.38
CA HIS A 102 -43.35 -39.10 5.48
C HIS A 102 -44.83 -38.66 5.50
N THR A 103 -45.19 -37.58 4.81
CA THR A 103 -46.58 -37.08 4.70
C THR A 103 -47.33 -37.71 3.51
N THR A 104 -46.63 -38.30 2.54
CA THR A 104 -47.25 -38.91 1.35
C THR A 104 -47.56 -40.40 1.50
N GLN A 105 -47.18 -41.03 2.62
CA GLN A 105 -47.49 -42.44 2.92
C GLN A 105 -48.71 -42.64 3.84
N HIS A 106 -49.54 -41.62 4.10
CA HIS A 106 -50.74 -41.79 4.91
C HIS A 106 -52.02 -41.25 4.28
#